data_AF-A0A811BUD1-F1
#
_entry.id   AF-A0A811BUD1-F1
#
_cell.length_a   1.000
_cell.length_b   1.000
_cell.length_c   1.000
_cell.angle_alpha   90.00
_cell.angle_beta   90.00
_cell.angle_gamma   90.00
#
_symmetry.space_group_name_H-M   'P 1'
#
loop_
_entity.id
_entity.type
_entity.pdbx_description
1 polymer ?
#
loop_
_entity_poly.entity_id
_entity_poly.type
_entity_poly.pdbx_seq_one_letter_code
_entity_poly.pdbx_strand_id
1 'polypeptide(L)'
;MDAGHEPLPLVIPLLFSHGRGSPWPYTLNWTELFASPGTARKLYTGDFPLIDVGAINDDEIMKHRRMALLELMLKHAQTRDLAEHREEFTDRAGCQRRAKRPGKVGHYEHA
;
A
#
# COMPACT_ATOMS: atom_id res chain seq x y z
N MET A 1 -30.88 -13.97 0.19
CA MET A 1 -30.55 -13.37 -1.10
C MET A 1 -29.06 -13.60 -1.28
N ASP A 2 -28.68 -14.55 -2.13
CA ASP A 2 -27.29 -14.72 -2.54
C ASP A 2 -26.84 -13.42 -3.19
N ALA A 3 -25.95 -12.69 -2.53
CA ALA A 3 -25.40 -11.46 -3.06
C ALA A 3 -24.42 -11.80 -4.18
N GLY A 4 -24.97 -12.14 -5.37
CA GLY A 4 -24.30 -12.25 -6.66
C GLY A 4 -22.79 -12.46 -6.59
N HIS A 5 -22.36 -13.64 -6.17
CA HIS A 5 -20.94 -14.02 -6.22
C HIS A 5 -20.51 -14.11 -7.69
N GLU A 6 -20.14 -12.99 -8.28
CA GLU A 6 -19.42 -13.02 -9.55
C GLU A 6 -18.06 -13.70 -9.32
N PRO A 7 -17.63 -14.58 -10.23
CA PRO A 7 -16.32 -15.18 -10.16
C PRO A 7 -15.27 -14.06 -10.15
N LEU A 8 -14.31 -14.16 -9.23
CA LEU A 8 -13.22 -13.19 -9.14
C LEU A 8 -12.46 -13.12 -10.48
N PRO A 9 -12.05 -11.93 -10.93
CA PRO A 9 -11.21 -11.81 -12.10
C PRO A 9 -9.88 -12.53 -11.87
N LEU A 10 -9.29 -13.06 -12.95
CA LEU A 10 -7.97 -13.68 -12.88
C LEU A 10 -6.93 -12.64 -12.42
N VAL A 11 -6.23 -12.94 -11.33
CA VAL A 11 -5.14 -12.11 -10.80
C VAL A 11 -3.80 -12.76 -11.15
N ILE A 12 -2.90 -12.02 -11.80
CA ILE A 12 -1.57 -12.49 -12.18
C ILE A 12 -0.51 -11.77 -11.34
N PRO A 13 0.33 -12.49 -10.58
CA PRO A 13 1.46 -11.87 -9.91
C PRO A 13 2.55 -11.49 -10.92
N LEU A 14 3.01 -10.24 -10.86
CA LEU A 14 4.11 -9.72 -11.68
C LEU A 14 5.29 -9.31 -10.80
N LEU A 15 6.50 -9.75 -11.20
CA LEU A 15 7.74 -9.41 -10.50
C LEU A 15 8.47 -8.28 -11.23
N PHE A 16 8.58 -7.12 -10.57
CA PHE A 16 9.34 -5.97 -11.09
C PHE A 16 10.71 -5.91 -10.40
N SER A 17 11.77 -6.20 -11.14
CA SER A 17 13.14 -5.98 -10.66
C SER A 17 13.62 -4.59 -11.09
N HIS A 18 14.22 -3.84 -10.17
CA HIS A 18 14.89 -2.56 -10.44
C HIS A 18 16.26 -2.57 -9.77
N GLY A 19 17.34 -2.35 -10.53
CA GLY A 19 18.68 -2.14 -9.97
C GLY A 19 19.80 -2.98 -10.58
N ARG A 20 20.93 -2.96 -9.85
CA ARG A 20 22.33 -3.15 -10.28
C ARG A 20 22.73 -4.56 -10.80
N GLY A 21 21.77 -5.47 -10.98
CA GLY A 21 21.96 -6.86 -11.42
C GLY A 21 21.01 -7.24 -12.54
N SER A 22 20.96 -6.41 -13.59
CA SER A 22 20.21 -6.71 -14.82
C SER A 22 21.12 -7.42 -15.84
N PRO A 23 20.70 -8.53 -16.46
CA PRO A 23 19.39 -9.19 -16.29
C PRO A 23 19.28 -9.99 -14.98
N TRP A 24 18.05 -10.16 -14.48
CA TRP A 24 17.76 -10.90 -13.25
C TRP A 24 18.29 -12.35 -13.35
N PRO A 25 19.25 -12.77 -12.50
CA PRO A 25 19.93 -14.05 -12.65
C PRO A 25 19.27 -15.20 -11.87
N TYR A 26 18.20 -14.93 -11.12
CA TYR A 26 17.55 -15.90 -10.24
C TYR A 26 16.26 -16.46 -10.84
N THR A 27 15.71 -17.51 -10.21
CA THR A 27 14.41 -18.08 -10.56
C THR A 27 13.30 -17.02 -10.58
N LEU A 28 12.36 -17.17 -11.52
CA LEU A 28 11.13 -16.38 -11.58
C LEU A 28 10.04 -16.98 -10.68
N ASN A 29 10.24 -18.21 -10.17
CA ASN A 29 9.39 -18.76 -9.11
C ASN A 29 9.71 -18.05 -7.80
N TRP A 30 9.04 -16.93 -7.56
CA TRP A 30 9.27 -16.07 -6.41
C TRP A 30 9.09 -16.78 -5.06
N THR A 31 8.29 -17.86 -4.99
CA THR A 31 8.13 -18.63 -3.74
C THR A 31 9.42 -19.34 -3.32
N GLU A 32 10.34 -19.61 -4.26
CA GLU A 32 11.66 -20.18 -3.99
C GLU A 32 12.67 -19.14 -3.48
N LEU A 33 12.37 -17.86 -3.64
CA LEU A 33 13.26 -16.77 -3.24
C LEU A 33 13.16 -16.42 -1.74
N PHE A 34 12.19 -17.00 -1.02
CA PHE A 34 12.07 -16.81 0.44
C PHE A 34 12.99 -17.74 1.22
N ALA A 35 13.36 -17.31 2.43
CA ALA A 35 14.16 -18.14 3.35
C ALA A 35 13.51 -19.50 3.68
N SER A 36 12.18 -19.62 3.57
CA SER A 36 11.44 -20.88 3.71
C SER A 36 10.48 -21.08 2.53
N PRO A 37 10.91 -21.71 1.43
CA PRO A 37 10.08 -21.89 0.24
C PRO A 37 8.81 -22.71 0.50
N GLY A 38 8.89 -23.72 1.39
CA GLY A 38 7.75 -24.56 1.75
C GLY A 38 6.62 -23.79 2.44
N THR A 39 6.98 -22.81 3.29
CA THR A 39 6.00 -21.94 3.96
C THR A 39 5.41 -20.93 2.99
N ALA A 40 6.25 -20.30 2.15
CA ALA A 40 5.81 -19.37 1.13
C ALA A 40 4.81 -20.02 0.17
N ARG A 41 5.09 -21.23 -0.31
CA ARG A 41 4.17 -21.97 -1.18
C ARG A 41 2.82 -22.21 -0.50
N LYS A 42 2.80 -22.71 0.74
CA LYS A 42 1.54 -22.91 1.48
C LYS A 42 0.72 -21.63 1.61
N LEU A 43 1.36 -20.50 1.89
CA LEU A 43 0.70 -19.21 2.05
C LEU A 43 0.15 -18.67 0.73
N TYR A 44 0.87 -18.86 -0.38
CA TYR A 44 0.55 -18.25 -1.67
C TYR A 44 -0.18 -19.18 -2.65
N THR A 45 -0.38 -20.46 -2.31
CA THR A 45 -1.20 -21.39 -3.09
C THR A 45 -2.43 -21.90 -2.32
N GLY A 46 -2.58 -21.52 -1.06
CA GLY A 46 -3.76 -21.81 -0.25
C GLY A 46 -4.82 -20.73 -0.37
N ASP A 47 -5.82 -20.79 0.51
CA ASP A 47 -6.85 -19.75 0.59
C ASP A 47 -6.22 -18.43 1.01
N PHE A 48 -6.45 -17.41 0.19
CA PHE A 48 -5.99 -16.06 0.49
C PHE A 48 -6.96 -15.40 1.47
N PRO A 49 -6.47 -14.72 2.52
CA PRO A 49 -7.34 -13.90 3.35
C PRO A 49 -7.90 -12.75 2.49
N LEU A 50 -9.22 -12.66 2.39
CA LEU A 50 -9.88 -11.52 1.79
C LEU A 50 -9.88 -10.36 2.78
N ILE A 51 -9.27 -9.25 2.40
CA ILE A 51 -9.33 -7.99 3.16
C ILE A 51 -10.35 -7.10 2.46
N ASP A 52 -11.54 -6.97 3.04
CA ASP A 52 -12.55 -6.03 2.57
C ASP A 52 -12.23 -4.62 3.08
N VAL A 53 -11.39 -3.91 2.33
CA VAL A 53 -11.00 -2.53 2.66
C VAL A 53 -12.20 -1.56 2.62
N GLY A 54 -13.26 -1.90 1.87
CA GLY A 54 -14.50 -1.11 1.83
C GLY A 54 -15.24 -1.08 3.16
N ALA A 55 -15.21 -2.18 3.90
CA ALA A 55 -15.83 -2.32 5.21
C ALA A 55 -15.03 -1.65 6.36
N ILE A 56 -13.75 -1.30 6.14
CA ILE A 56 -12.90 -0.69 7.17
C ILE A 56 -13.20 0.82 7.26
N ASN A 57 -13.43 1.31 8.48
CA ASN A 57 -13.65 2.74 8.71
C ASN A 57 -12.39 3.56 8.42
N ASP A 58 -12.54 4.77 7.88
CA ASP A 58 -11.40 5.64 7.54
C ASP A 58 -10.51 5.94 8.75
N ASP A 59 -11.10 6.17 9.92
CA ASP A 59 -10.36 6.40 11.18
C ASP A 59 -9.52 5.20 11.61
N GLU A 60 -9.94 3.99 11.22
CA GLU A 60 -9.21 2.76 11.47
C GLU A 60 -8.07 2.59 10.47
N ILE A 61 -8.31 2.88 9.18
CA ILE A 61 -7.28 2.91 8.14
C ILE A 61 -6.16 3.90 8.50
N MET A 62 -6.51 5.08 9.03
CA MET A 62 -5.52 6.09 9.43
C MET A 62 -4.58 5.62 10.56
N LYS A 63 -4.92 4.54 11.29
CA LYS A 63 -4.03 3.94 12.30
C LYS A 63 -2.95 3.04 11.68
N HIS A 64 -3.10 2.63 10.41
CA HIS A 64 -2.18 1.70 9.73
C HIS A 64 -0.88 2.36 9.22
N ARG A 65 -0.60 3.61 9.66
CA ARG A 65 0.63 4.38 9.43
C ARG A 65 1.06 4.42 7.96
N ARG A 66 1.96 3.52 7.55
CA ARG A 66 2.53 3.46 6.19
C ARG A 66 1.58 2.82 5.17
N MET A 67 0.66 1.96 5.63
CA MET A 67 -0.28 1.26 4.76
C MET A 67 -1.57 2.05 4.52
N ALA A 68 -1.87 3.04 5.37
CA ALA A 68 -3.09 3.84 5.32
C ALA A 68 -3.36 4.46 3.93
N LEU A 69 -2.30 4.96 3.27
CA LEU A 69 -2.44 5.54 1.94
C LEU A 69 -2.84 4.50 0.88
N LEU A 70 -2.18 3.34 0.88
CA LEU A 70 -2.47 2.27 -0.07
C LEU A 70 -3.89 1.73 0.13
N GLU A 71 -4.30 1.55 1.39
CA GLU A 71 -5.64 1.10 1.72
C GLU A 71 -6.72 2.12 1.33
N LEU A 72 -6.52 3.41 1.59
CA LEU A 72 -7.44 4.45 1.11
C LEU A 72 -7.51 4.48 -0.42
N MET A 73 -6.38 4.32 -1.12
CA MET A 73 -6.37 4.24 -2.59
C MET A 73 -7.15 3.03 -3.09
N LEU A 74 -6.95 1.85 -2.50
CA LEU A 74 -7.66 0.62 -2.86
C LEU A 74 -9.16 0.71 -2.55
N LYS A 75 -9.52 1.30 -1.41
CA LYS A 75 -10.92 1.56 -1.01
C LYS A 75 -11.69 2.36 -2.06
N HIS A 76 -11.02 3.35 -2.66
CA HIS A 76 -11.61 4.25 -3.65
C HIS A 76 -11.26 3.87 -5.10
N ALA A 77 -10.62 2.72 -5.35
CA ALA A 77 -10.17 2.33 -6.69
C ALA A 77 -11.31 2.06 -7.69
N GLN A 78 -12.53 1.79 -7.20
CA GLN A 78 -13.73 1.68 -8.01
C GLN A 78 -14.45 3.02 -8.22
N THR A 79 -14.10 4.06 -7.46
CA THR A 79 -14.55 5.43 -7.69
C THR A 79 -13.80 5.94 -8.93
N ARG A 80 -14.50 6.02 -10.06
CA ARG A 80 -13.95 6.21 -11.41
C ARG A 80 -13.29 7.58 -11.68
N ASP A 81 -12.72 8.23 -10.68
CA ASP A 81 -11.91 9.43 -10.90
C ASP A 81 -10.65 9.45 -10.02
N LEU A 82 -9.65 8.64 -10.40
CA LEU A 82 -8.30 8.69 -9.82
C LEU A 82 -7.59 10.04 -10.12
N ALA A 83 -8.12 10.88 -11.01
CA ALA A 83 -7.56 12.18 -11.31
C ALA A 83 -8.06 13.27 -10.35
N GLU A 84 -9.33 13.20 -9.90
CA GLU A 84 -9.90 14.21 -8.98
C GLU A 84 -9.41 14.09 -7.53
N HIS A 85 -9.10 12.89 -7.00
CA HIS A 85 -8.73 12.74 -5.58
C HIS A 85 -7.24 12.92 -5.26
N ARG A 86 -6.36 13.14 -6.26
CA ARG A 86 -4.92 13.24 -6.01
C ARG A 86 -4.57 14.43 -5.11
N GLU A 87 -5.29 15.53 -5.23
CA GLU A 87 -5.06 16.75 -4.44
C GLU A 87 -5.55 16.60 -2.99
N GLU A 88 -6.69 15.94 -2.77
CA GLU A 88 -7.28 15.68 -1.44
C GLU A 88 -6.40 14.75 -0.58
N PHE A 89 -5.83 13.70 -1.16
CA PHE A 89 -4.95 12.78 -0.44
C PHE A 89 -3.61 13.44 -0.04
N THR A 90 -3.07 14.33 -0.87
CA THR A 90 -1.88 15.12 -0.52
C THR A 90 -2.15 16.13 0.59
N ASP A 91 -3.34 16.72 0.65
CA ASP A 91 -3.67 17.76 1.63
C ASP A 91 -3.94 17.15 3.02
N ARG A 92 -4.66 16.02 3.10
CA ARG A 92 -4.85 15.27 4.37
C ARG A 92 -3.55 14.66 4.90
N ALA A 93 -2.69 14.11 4.03
CA ALA A 93 -1.38 13.59 4.45
C ALA A 93 -0.37 14.71 4.79
N GLY A 94 -0.54 15.91 4.24
CA GLY A 94 0.28 17.10 4.48
C GLY A 94 -0.03 17.81 5.79
N CYS A 95 -1.31 17.91 6.17
CA CYS A 95 -1.76 18.60 7.38
C CYS A 95 -1.12 18.03 8.67
N GLN A 96 -0.88 16.72 8.73
CA GLN A 96 -0.21 16.08 9.88
C GLN A 96 1.30 16.36 9.99
N ARG A 97 1.97 16.84 8.94
CA ARG A 97 3.40 17.21 9.02
C ARG A 97 3.61 18.62 9.56
N ARG A 98 2.63 19.53 9.43
CA ARG A 98 2.75 20.92 9.90
C ARG A 98 2.55 21.08 11.41
N ALA A 99 1.83 20.17 12.05
CA ALA A 99 1.51 20.25 13.48
C ALA A 99 2.65 19.85 14.45
N LYS A 100 3.88 19.54 13.96
CA LYS A 100 4.97 19.00 14.80
C LYS A 100 6.30 19.78 14.81
N ARG A 101 6.35 21.05 14.40
CA ARG A 101 7.57 21.89 14.59
C ARG A 101 7.36 22.90 15.74
N PRO A 102 7.91 22.66 16.94
CA PRO A 102 8.07 23.73 17.93
C PRO A 102 9.23 24.64 17.49
N GLY A 103 9.02 25.95 17.59
CA GLY A 103 9.92 26.98 17.08
C GLY A 103 11.29 26.99 17.76
N LYS A 104 12.32 27.34 16.99
CA LYS A 104 13.58 27.88 17.51
C LYS A 104 13.72 29.30 16.98
N VAL A 105 13.56 30.27 17.87
CA VAL A 105 14.01 31.65 17.65
C VAL A 105 15.47 31.68 18.05
N GLY A 106 16.35 31.98 17.10
CA GLY A 106 17.78 32.22 17.34
C GLY A 106 18.15 33.56 16.72
N HIS A 107 18.32 34.56 17.58
CA HIS A 107 18.98 35.82 17.23
C HIS A 107 20.46 35.54 16.95
N TYR A 108 20.97 36.06 15.84
CA TYR A 108 22.40 36.18 15.59
C TYR A 108 22.78 37.67 15.70
N GLU A 109 23.53 37.99 16.75
CA GLU A 109 24.27 39.25 16.89
C GLU A 109 25.61 39.12 16.15
N HIS A 110 26.01 40.21 15.48
CA HIS A 110 27.27 40.35 14.76
C HIS A 110 28.41 40.64 15.75
N ALA A 111 29.49 39.85 15.70
CA ALA A 111 30.86 40.25 16.01
C ALA A 111 31.84 39.29 15.33
#